data_AF-A0A3A2ZPM6-F1
#
_entry.id   AF-A0A3A2ZPM6-F1
#
_cell.length_a   1.000
_cell.length_b   1.000
_cell.length_c   1.000
_cell.angle_alpha   90.00
_cell.angle_beta   90.00
_cell.angle_gamma   90.00
#
_symmetry.space_group_name_H-M   'P 1'
#
loop_
_entity.id
_entity.type
_entity.pdbx_description
1 polymer ?
#
loop_
_entity_poly.entity_id
_entity_poly.type
_entity_poly.pdbx_seq_one_letter_code
_entity_poly.pdbx_strand_id
1 'polypeptide(L)'
;MQQNFISAVGNFLGSAASQRAAEPIVWVEEYPVYWALWHLQHYSALSKAAKFRWGWSKESVKKLSDNYIAYNDIFCILTELIWTVAAVLADLGLHPLYGHTTKAKREEKDKDEEEGHEEESTKAAWEFPTETPISFFASLELPLQRDYNCYSNYPIWSPCPVPDAEIEETWCRTPYYRLGLGQARMFRAYTSGSSPLPRFKQAWLDMRQIHPFRRIGVMLWNKWRMYSVELFTSIPRDTSVRTPDGDFVREEDFRLSRYDVFSRWLALVGKPPPDVGENWENVGSTLSRYINPC
;
A
#
# COMPACT_ATOMS: atom_id res chain seq x y z
N MET A 1 -11.76 -2.35 4.05
CA MET A 1 -10.92 -1.84 2.94
C MET A 1 -11.67 -1.79 1.61
N GLN A 2 -12.09 -2.92 1.04
CA GLN A 2 -12.76 -2.95 -0.27
C GLN A 2 -13.99 -2.02 -0.32
N GLN A 3 -14.85 -2.05 0.69
CA GLN A 3 -16.01 -1.16 0.75
C GLN A 3 -15.64 0.33 0.74
N ASN A 4 -14.55 0.72 1.43
CA ASN A 4 -14.06 2.10 1.41
C ASN A 4 -13.58 2.48 0.01
N PHE A 5 -12.88 1.57 -0.67
CA PHE A 5 -12.43 1.77 -2.04
C PHE A 5 -13.59 1.91 -3.02
N ILE A 6 -14.58 1.00 -2.97
CA ILE A 6 -15.80 1.04 -3.79
C ILE A 6 -16.51 2.39 -3.59
N SER A 7 -16.69 2.80 -2.34
CA SER A 7 -17.37 4.06 -2.01
C SER A 7 -16.61 5.28 -2.52
N ALA A 8 -15.27 5.31 -2.34
CA ALA A 8 -14.44 6.39 -2.86
C ALA A 8 -14.50 6.46 -4.39
N VAL A 9 -14.32 5.32 -5.07
CA VAL A 9 -14.40 5.26 -6.54
C VAL A 9 -15.79 5.67 -7.02
N GLY A 10 -16.87 5.21 -6.39
CA GLY A 10 -18.23 5.53 -6.80
C GLY A 10 -18.58 7.00 -6.64
N ASN A 11 -18.14 7.63 -5.55
CA ASN A 11 -18.40 9.04 -5.28
C ASN A 11 -17.73 9.98 -6.29
N PHE A 12 -16.60 9.57 -6.86
CA PHE A 12 -15.74 10.48 -7.64
C PHE A 12 -15.52 10.08 -9.09
N LEU A 13 -15.54 8.77 -9.40
CA LEU A 13 -15.36 8.22 -10.74
C LEU A 13 -16.66 7.62 -11.31
N GLY A 14 -17.75 7.60 -10.52
CA GLY A 14 -19.08 7.22 -10.95
C GLY A 14 -19.41 5.73 -10.76
N SER A 15 -20.67 5.39 -11.06
CA SER A 15 -21.25 4.07 -10.78
C SER A 15 -20.58 2.92 -11.55
N ALA A 16 -20.19 3.14 -12.80
CA ALA A 16 -19.49 2.13 -13.60
C ALA A 16 -18.12 1.77 -12.99
N ALA A 17 -17.37 2.79 -12.53
CA ALA A 17 -16.11 2.56 -11.83
C ALA A 17 -16.34 1.84 -10.48
N SER A 18 -17.40 2.20 -9.74
CA SER A 18 -17.78 1.52 -8.50
C SER A 18 -18.10 0.04 -8.70
N GLN A 19 -18.77 -0.31 -9.80
CA GLN A 19 -19.09 -1.71 -10.14
C GLN A 19 -17.81 -2.50 -10.42
N ARG A 20 -16.89 -1.94 -11.22
CA ARG A 20 -15.56 -2.53 -11.49
C ARG A 20 -14.72 -2.65 -10.21
N ALA A 21 -14.81 -1.67 -9.31
CA ALA A 21 -14.17 -1.72 -7.99
C ALA A 21 -14.73 -2.83 -7.08
N ALA A 22 -15.96 -3.27 -7.31
CA ALA A 22 -16.67 -4.27 -6.52
C ALA A 22 -16.43 -5.71 -6.96
N GLU A 23 -15.63 -5.93 -8.00
CA GLU A 23 -15.20 -7.27 -8.43
C GLU A 23 -14.67 -8.10 -7.25
N PRO A 24 -14.90 -9.43 -7.20
CA PRO A 24 -14.44 -10.30 -6.12
C PRO A 24 -12.95 -10.12 -5.82
N ILE A 25 -12.59 -10.18 -4.54
CA ILE A 25 -11.18 -10.12 -4.14
C ILE A 25 -10.49 -11.38 -4.64
N VAL A 26 -9.34 -11.21 -5.28
CA VAL A 26 -8.52 -12.33 -5.74
C VAL A 26 -7.36 -12.58 -4.79
N TRP A 27 -6.81 -13.80 -4.82
CA TRP A 27 -5.77 -14.23 -3.88
C TRP A 27 -4.54 -13.29 -3.82
N VAL A 28 -4.17 -12.64 -4.94
CA VAL A 28 -3.06 -11.68 -4.96
C VAL A 28 -3.33 -10.38 -4.20
N GLU A 29 -4.59 -10.06 -3.93
CA GLU A 29 -4.99 -8.90 -3.12
C GLU A 29 -5.16 -9.29 -1.65
N GLU A 30 -5.58 -10.53 -1.37
CA GLU A 30 -5.67 -11.06 -0.02
C GLU A 30 -4.31 -11.37 0.60
N TYR A 31 -3.40 -11.95 -0.18
CA TYR A 31 -2.10 -12.40 0.31
C TYR A 31 -1.29 -11.29 1.00
N PRO A 32 -1.13 -10.07 0.44
CA PRO A 32 -0.43 -8.97 1.11
C PRO A 32 -1.03 -8.61 2.48
N VAL A 33 -2.36 -8.73 2.64
CA VAL A 33 -3.03 -8.45 3.91
C VAL A 33 -2.63 -9.48 4.95
N TYR A 34 -2.70 -10.77 4.63
CA TYR A 34 -2.28 -11.84 5.54
C TYR A 34 -0.79 -11.78 5.87
N TRP A 35 0.05 -11.51 4.86
CA TRP A 35 1.48 -11.31 5.04
C TRP A 35 1.77 -10.16 6.03
N ALA A 36 1.10 -9.02 5.87
CA ALA A 36 1.21 -7.90 6.79
C ALA A 36 0.72 -8.24 8.21
N LEU A 37 -0.43 -8.91 8.33
CA LEU A 37 -0.98 -9.37 9.62
C LEU A 37 0.01 -10.29 10.35
N TRP A 38 0.62 -11.23 9.63
CA TRP A 38 1.64 -12.12 10.18
C TRP A 38 2.83 -11.33 10.73
N HIS A 39 3.35 -10.37 9.96
CA HIS A 39 4.47 -9.55 10.43
C HIS A 39 4.12 -8.68 11.63
N LEU A 40 2.93 -8.07 11.65
CA LEU A 40 2.43 -7.28 12.78
C LEU A 40 2.33 -8.12 14.05
N GLN A 41 1.77 -9.33 13.95
CA GLN A 41 1.62 -10.24 15.09
C GLN A 41 2.98 -10.76 15.55
N HIS A 42 3.80 -11.27 14.64
CA HIS A 42 5.10 -11.85 14.96
C HIS A 42 6.03 -10.82 15.58
N TYR A 43 6.11 -9.62 15.01
CA TYR A 43 6.89 -8.51 15.57
C TYR A 43 6.39 -8.11 16.96
N SER A 44 5.07 -8.03 17.16
CA SER A 44 4.49 -7.67 18.46
C SER A 44 4.76 -8.74 19.51
N ALA A 45 4.63 -10.03 19.17
CA ALA A 45 4.93 -11.13 20.07
C ALA A 45 6.42 -11.17 20.45
N LEU A 46 7.31 -11.01 19.47
CA LEU A 46 8.75 -10.98 19.69
C LEU A 46 9.17 -9.78 20.55
N SER A 47 8.61 -8.60 20.28
CA SER A 47 8.87 -7.39 21.07
C SER A 47 8.39 -7.53 22.52
N LYS A 48 7.21 -8.14 22.73
CA LYS A 48 6.71 -8.44 24.09
C LYS A 48 7.62 -9.45 24.81
N ALA A 49 8.03 -10.52 24.14
CA ALA A 49 8.91 -11.52 24.74
C ALA A 49 10.28 -10.92 25.11
N ALA A 50 10.85 -10.10 24.22
CA ALA A 50 12.11 -9.41 24.47
C ALA A 50 12.03 -8.49 25.71
N LYS A 51 10.97 -7.67 25.80
CA LYS A 51 10.77 -6.74 26.92
C LYS A 51 10.45 -7.44 28.24
N PHE A 52 9.45 -8.32 28.24
CA PHE A 52 8.83 -8.79 29.48
C PHE A 52 9.27 -10.18 29.92
N ARG A 53 9.77 -11.03 29.02
CA ARG A 53 10.19 -12.41 29.36
C ARG A 53 11.71 -12.57 29.41
N TRP A 54 12.42 -11.97 28.45
CA TRP A 54 13.87 -12.11 28.35
C TRP A 54 14.64 -10.96 29.02
N GLY A 55 13.93 -9.89 29.41
CA GLY A 55 14.54 -8.75 30.12
C GLY A 55 15.59 -8.03 29.28
N TRP A 56 15.40 -7.93 27.96
CA TRP A 56 16.34 -7.24 27.08
C TRP A 56 16.40 -5.75 27.43
N SER A 57 17.60 -5.17 27.33
CA SER A 57 17.78 -3.72 27.49
C SER A 57 17.03 -2.94 26.41
N LYS A 58 16.70 -1.67 26.68
CA LYS A 58 16.06 -0.77 25.71
C LYS A 58 16.84 -0.68 24.39
N GLU A 59 18.18 -0.68 24.47
CA GLU A 59 19.06 -0.66 23.30
C GLU A 59 18.94 -1.95 22.47
N SER A 60 18.88 -3.11 23.12
CA SER A 60 18.70 -4.40 22.44
C SER A 60 17.32 -4.53 21.79
N VAL A 61 16.26 -4.03 22.45
CA VAL A 61 14.91 -3.97 21.87
C VAL A 61 14.84 -3.02 20.69
N LYS A 62 15.60 -1.92 20.70
CA LYS A 62 15.71 -1.04 19.53
C LYS A 62 16.41 -1.77 18.37
N LYS A 63 17.54 -2.43 18.62
CA LYS A 63 18.25 -3.25 17.61
C LYS A 63 17.40 -4.39 17.06
N LEU A 64 16.51 -4.96 17.89
CA LEU A 64 15.54 -5.96 17.43
C LEU A 64 14.70 -5.44 16.27
N SER A 65 14.27 -4.18 16.32
CA SER A 65 13.48 -3.58 15.24
C SER A 65 14.25 -3.53 13.93
N ASP A 66 15.46 -2.98 13.97
CA ASP A 66 16.33 -2.83 12.80
C ASP A 66 16.64 -4.20 12.18
N ASN A 67 16.97 -5.15 13.05
CA ASN A 67 17.27 -6.53 12.67
C ASN A 67 16.04 -7.27 12.13
N TYR A 68 14.85 -7.03 12.68
CA TYR A 68 13.63 -7.70 12.24
C TYR A 68 13.31 -7.39 10.78
N ILE A 69 13.39 -6.10 10.41
CA ILE A 69 13.15 -5.65 9.04
C ILE A 69 14.18 -6.26 8.10
N ALA A 70 15.47 -6.23 8.48
CA ALA A 70 16.56 -6.78 7.67
C ALA A 70 16.46 -8.31 7.50
N TYR A 71 16.20 -9.06 8.57
CA TYR A 71 16.10 -10.52 8.53
C TYR A 71 14.88 -11.04 7.78
N ASN A 72 13.82 -10.23 7.66
CA ASN A 72 12.61 -10.57 6.93
C ASN A 72 12.54 -9.94 5.53
N ASP A 73 13.62 -9.28 5.07
CA ASP A 73 13.69 -8.61 3.77
C ASP A 73 12.52 -7.61 3.52
N ILE A 74 12.14 -6.88 4.56
CA ILE A 74 11.04 -5.91 4.50
C ILE A 74 11.60 -4.56 4.05
N PHE A 75 11.75 -4.35 2.75
CA PHE A 75 12.17 -3.04 2.23
C PHE A 75 11.03 -2.02 2.25
N CYS A 76 11.39 -0.74 2.07
CA CYS A 76 10.54 0.42 2.28
C CYS A 76 9.13 0.40 1.65
N ILE A 77 8.95 -0.26 0.50
CA ILE A 77 7.63 -0.38 -0.15
C ILE A 77 6.75 -1.41 0.57
N LEU A 78 7.32 -2.54 0.99
CA LEU A 78 6.60 -3.55 1.77
C LEU A 78 6.21 -3.02 3.15
N THR A 79 7.05 -2.17 3.75
CA THR A 79 6.71 -1.46 4.99
C THR A 79 5.41 -0.66 4.84
N GLU A 80 5.17 -0.03 3.68
CA GLU A 80 3.92 0.70 3.44
C GLU A 80 2.71 -0.22 3.38
N LEU A 81 2.84 -1.46 2.89
CA LEU A 81 1.76 -2.45 2.94
C LEU A 81 1.40 -2.78 4.40
N ILE A 82 2.42 -3.00 5.24
CA ILE A 82 2.23 -3.26 6.67
C ILE A 82 1.54 -2.08 7.34
N TRP A 83 1.99 -0.85 7.04
CA TRP A 83 1.38 0.37 7.59
C TRP A 83 -0.04 0.60 7.11
N THR A 84 -0.35 0.25 5.86
CA THR A 84 -1.71 0.30 5.30
C THR A 84 -2.65 -0.63 6.06
N VAL A 85 -2.21 -1.86 6.36
CA VAL A 85 -3.00 -2.80 7.16
C VAL A 85 -3.11 -2.34 8.61
N ALA A 86 -2.02 -1.83 9.20
CA ALA A 86 -2.02 -1.30 10.57
C ALA A 86 -2.99 -0.12 10.74
N ALA A 87 -3.03 0.79 9.77
CA ALA A 87 -3.97 1.90 9.65
C ALA A 87 -5.43 1.42 9.72
N VAL A 88 -5.77 0.40 8.94
CA VAL A 88 -7.13 -0.14 8.89
C VAL A 88 -7.47 -0.86 10.20
N LEU A 89 -6.53 -1.59 10.79
CA LEU A 89 -6.73 -2.19 12.12
C LEU A 89 -6.96 -1.12 13.18
N ALA A 90 -6.30 0.03 13.08
CA ALA A 90 -6.52 1.16 13.98
C ALA A 90 -7.97 1.67 13.90
N ASP A 91 -8.50 1.83 12.69
CA ASP A 91 -9.89 2.22 12.46
C ASP A 91 -10.90 1.19 12.99
N LEU A 92 -10.51 -0.09 13.04
CA LEU A 92 -11.30 -1.17 13.63
C LEU A 92 -11.20 -1.23 15.17
N GLY A 93 -10.53 -0.26 15.80
CA GLY A 93 -10.45 -0.11 17.25
C GLY A 93 -9.20 -0.71 17.89
N LEU A 94 -8.21 -1.12 17.10
CA LEU A 94 -6.89 -1.47 17.65
C LEU A 94 -6.05 -0.19 17.89
N HIS A 95 -5.06 -0.28 18.76
CA HIS A 95 -4.22 0.86 19.11
C HIS A 95 -2.74 0.55 18.76
N PRO A 96 -2.33 0.72 17.49
CA PRO A 96 -0.94 0.59 17.12
C PRO A 96 -0.08 1.68 17.75
N LEU A 97 1.14 1.31 18.13
CA LEU A 97 2.23 2.24 18.31
C LEU A 97 3.04 2.25 17.01
N TYR A 98 3.01 3.36 16.29
CA TYR A 98 3.82 3.52 15.08
C TYR A 98 5.30 3.76 15.44
N GLY A 99 6.23 3.34 14.60
CA GLY A 99 7.67 3.47 14.86
C GLY A 99 8.29 4.82 14.52
N HIS A 100 7.50 5.79 14.05
CA HIS A 100 7.99 6.93 13.25
C HIS A 100 8.34 8.17 14.09
N THR A 101 9.14 8.02 15.14
CA THR A 101 9.51 9.17 15.96
C THR A 101 10.30 10.21 15.17
N THR A 102 9.73 11.42 15.03
CA THR A 102 10.46 12.59 14.53
C THR A 102 11.63 12.88 15.45
N LYS A 103 12.85 13.08 14.91
CA LYS A 103 14.07 13.38 15.69
C LYS A 103 13.86 14.47 16.77
N ALA A 104 13.04 15.48 16.49
CA ALA A 104 12.69 16.54 17.44
C ALA A 104 11.97 16.05 18.72
N LYS A 105 11.12 15.01 18.63
CA LYS A 105 10.46 14.40 19.80
C LYS A 105 11.37 13.43 20.56
N ARG A 106 12.50 13.03 19.96
CA ARG A 106 13.42 12.05 20.56
C ARG A 106 14.31 12.67 21.64
N GLU A 107 14.56 13.98 21.57
CA GLU A 107 15.37 14.72 22.54
C GLU A 107 14.54 15.22 23.75
N GLU A 108 13.22 15.33 23.63
CA GLU A 108 12.32 15.73 24.72
C GLU A 108 11.75 14.55 25.54
N LYS A 109 11.69 13.33 24.99
CA LYS A 109 11.08 12.14 25.63
C LYS A 109 11.99 11.33 26.57
N ASP A 110 13.12 11.89 27.01
CA ASP A 110 13.95 11.30 28.08
C ASP A 110 13.37 11.56 29.49
N LYS A 111 12.16 12.13 29.59
CA LYS A 111 11.41 12.27 30.84
C LYS A 111 10.04 11.60 30.68
N ASP A 112 9.87 10.53 31.45
CA ASP A 112 8.64 9.80 31.76
C ASP A 112 7.90 9.14 30.57
N GLU A 113 8.02 7.81 30.56
CA GLU A 113 7.33 6.86 29.68
C GLU A 113 5.82 6.83 30.00
N GLU A 114 5.07 7.80 29.51
CA GLU A 114 3.67 7.53 29.19
C GLU A 114 3.60 6.88 27.80
N GLU A 115 2.92 5.74 27.74
CA GLU A 115 2.46 5.03 26.54
C GLU A 115 1.49 5.91 25.73
N GLY A 116 1.88 7.13 25.42
CA GLY A 116 1.13 8.05 24.59
C GLY A 116 1.02 7.47 23.19
N HIS A 117 -0.22 7.23 22.78
CA HIS A 117 -0.59 6.84 21.43
C HIS A 117 0.20 7.66 20.42
N GLU A 118 1.09 7.03 19.67
CA GLU A 118 1.72 7.70 18.54
C GLU A 118 0.68 7.78 17.42
N GLU A 119 0.30 8.99 17.04
CA GLU A 119 -0.61 9.22 15.92
C GLU A 119 0.01 8.68 14.64
N GLU A 120 -0.82 8.15 13.74
CA GLU A 120 -0.35 7.71 12.43
C GLU A 120 0.28 8.88 11.65
N SER A 121 1.40 8.64 10.97
CA SER A 121 2.02 9.70 10.18
C SER A 121 1.30 9.89 8.86
N THR A 122 1.17 11.16 8.48
CA THR A 122 0.73 11.57 7.15
C THR A 122 1.71 11.22 6.03
N LYS A 123 2.96 10.87 6.36
CA LYS A 123 4.00 10.50 5.39
C LYS A 123 4.02 9.00 5.11
N ALA A 124 4.43 8.64 3.91
CA ALA A 124 4.64 7.25 3.52
C ALA A 124 5.86 6.62 4.22
N ALA A 125 5.80 5.31 4.45
CA ALA A 125 6.83 4.52 5.12
C ALA A 125 8.20 4.68 4.46
N TRP A 126 8.24 4.78 3.12
CA TRP A 126 9.46 4.97 2.35
C TRP A 126 10.09 6.37 2.46
N GLU A 127 9.45 7.30 3.16
CA GLU A 127 10.05 8.61 3.47
C GLU A 127 10.82 8.61 4.79
N PHE A 128 10.75 7.52 5.55
CA PHE A 128 11.48 7.36 6.80
C PHE A 128 12.79 6.57 6.59
N PRO A 129 13.74 6.69 7.53
CA PRO A 129 14.93 5.84 7.52
C PRO A 129 14.57 4.35 7.54
N THR A 130 15.41 3.50 6.94
CA THR A 130 15.18 2.06 6.86
C THR A 130 15.07 1.40 8.24
N GLU A 131 15.64 2.02 9.26
CA GLU A 131 15.60 1.61 10.67
C GLU A 131 14.27 1.94 11.37
N THR A 132 13.27 2.46 10.64
CA THR A 132 11.98 2.80 11.23
C THR A 132 11.21 1.52 11.59
N PRO A 133 10.84 1.32 12.86
CA PRO A 133 10.10 0.15 13.30
C PRO A 133 8.77 -0.06 12.59
N ILE A 134 8.38 -1.33 12.49
CA ILE A 134 7.03 -1.72 12.13
C ILE A 134 6.07 -1.35 13.28
N SER A 135 4.82 -1.05 12.95
CA SER A 135 3.77 -0.78 13.93
C SER A 135 3.64 -1.94 14.94
N PHE A 136 3.69 -1.59 16.22
CA PHE A 136 3.55 -2.53 17.33
C PHE A 136 2.10 -2.53 17.82
N PHE A 137 1.54 -3.71 18.07
CA PHE A 137 0.20 -3.84 18.64
C PHE A 137 0.26 -4.61 19.98
N ALA A 138 -0.03 -3.92 21.07
CA ALA A 138 -0.10 -4.54 22.40
C ALA A 138 -1.24 -5.55 22.52
N SER A 139 -2.32 -5.41 21.76
CA SER A 139 -3.53 -6.24 21.86
C SER A 139 -3.77 -7.15 20.66
N LEU A 140 -2.88 -7.18 19.65
CA LEU A 140 -3.08 -8.00 18.46
C LEU A 140 -2.85 -9.47 18.79
N GLU A 141 -3.95 -10.15 19.08
CA GLU A 141 -4.04 -11.60 19.14
C GLU A 141 -4.90 -12.05 17.95
N LEU A 142 -4.26 -12.60 16.92
CA LEU A 142 -5.04 -13.31 15.90
C LEU A 142 -5.60 -14.57 16.57
N PRO A 143 -6.90 -14.90 16.35
CA PRO A 143 -7.53 -16.03 17.01
C PRO A 143 -6.70 -17.29 16.79
N LEU A 144 -6.27 -17.91 17.88
CA LEU A 144 -5.66 -19.24 17.86
C LEU A 144 -6.71 -20.18 17.28
N GLN A 145 -6.51 -20.65 16.05
CA GLN A 145 -7.38 -21.64 15.40
C GLN A 145 -7.42 -22.91 16.27
N ARG A 146 -8.40 -23.01 17.17
CA ARG A 146 -8.61 -24.18 18.05
C ARG A 146 -9.41 -25.29 17.37
N ASP A 147 -9.92 -25.06 16.17
CA ASP A 147 -10.69 -26.04 15.43
C ASP A 147 -9.78 -26.88 14.51
N TYR A 148 -9.25 -27.96 15.09
CA TYR A 148 -8.41 -28.98 14.44
C TYR A 148 -9.09 -29.76 13.29
N ASN A 149 -10.33 -29.44 12.91
CA ASN A 149 -11.13 -30.20 11.94
C ASN A 149 -11.40 -29.47 10.62
N CYS A 150 -10.86 -28.29 10.41
CA CYS A 150 -10.92 -27.64 9.10
C CYS A 150 -9.55 -27.71 8.43
N TYR A 151 -9.47 -28.38 7.29
CA TYR A 151 -8.30 -28.39 6.42
C TYR A 151 -7.92 -27.00 5.85
N SER A 152 -8.49 -25.90 6.35
CA SER A 152 -7.94 -24.54 6.19
C SER A 152 -6.91 -24.22 7.29
N ASN A 153 -5.94 -25.13 7.41
CA ASN A 153 -4.65 -24.89 8.04
C ASN A 153 -3.94 -23.78 7.25
N TYR A 154 -3.58 -22.65 7.84
CA TYR A 154 -2.69 -21.71 7.13
C TYR A 154 -1.47 -21.30 7.94
N PRO A 155 -0.33 -22.01 7.78
CA PRO A 155 1.00 -21.45 7.95
C PRO A 155 1.67 -21.06 6.62
N ILE A 156 1.14 -21.45 5.46
CA ILE A 156 1.63 -21.03 4.14
C ILE A 156 0.41 -20.93 3.24
N TRP A 157 -0.04 -19.72 2.89
CA TRP A 157 -1.01 -19.54 1.82
C TRP A 157 -0.33 -19.90 0.51
N SER A 158 -0.41 -21.18 0.13
CA SER A 158 -0.02 -21.62 -1.19
C SER A 158 -0.87 -20.86 -2.19
N PRO A 159 -0.27 -20.14 -3.14
CA PRO A 159 -1.03 -19.42 -4.15
C PRO A 159 -1.90 -20.44 -4.91
N CYS A 160 -3.14 -20.06 -5.24
CA CYS A 160 -3.98 -20.91 -6.07
C CYS A 160 -3.26 -21.22 -7.38
N PRO A 161 -3.39 -22.44 -7.93
CA PRO A 161 -2.88 -22.73 -9.27
C PRO A 161 -3.51 -21.75 -10.26
N VAL A 162 -2.66 -21.02 -10.97
CA VAL A 162 -3.08 -19.94 -11.87
C VAL A 162 -3.37 -20.54 -13.26
N PRO A 163 -4.59 -20.40 -13.80
CA PRO A 163 -5.04 -21.14 -14.98
C PRO A 163 -4.45 -20.65 -16.32
N ASP A 164 -3.94 -19.41 -16.38
CA ASP A 164 -3.28 -18.85 -17.58
C ASP A 164 -2.06 -18.01 -17.13
N ALA A 165 -0.85 -18.52 -17.37
CA ALA A 165 0.36 -17.87 -16.86
C ALA A 165 0.64 -16.52 -17.54
N GLU A 166 0.30 -16.35 -18.83
CA GLU A 166 0.71 -15.18 -19.62
C GLU A 166 -0.15 -13.95 -19.33
N ILE A 167 -1.48 -14.10 -19.34
CA ILE A 167 -2.41 -13.03 -18.97
C ILE A 167 -2.13 -12.61 -17.52
N GLU A 168 -2.03 -13.58 -16.63
CA GLU A 168 -1.89 -13.32 -15.20
C GLU A 168 -0.51 -12.70 -14.90
N GLU A 169 0.54 -13.03 -15.64
CA GLU A 169 1.85 -12.38 -15.53
C GLU A 169 1.78 -10.89 -15.88
N THR A 170 1.14 -10.55 -17.00
CA THR A 170 1.00 -9.15 -17.45
C THR A 170 0.31 -8.28 -16.40
N TRP A 171 -0.70 -8.83 -15.74
CA TRP A 171 -1.48 -8.15 -14.70
C TRP A 171 -0.91 -8.32 -13.29
N CYS A 172 0.28 -8.90 -13.15
CA CYS A 172 0.92 -9.19 -11.86
C CYS A 172 0.04 -10.01 -10.91
N ARG A 173 -0.64 -11.02 -11.44
CA ARG A 173 -1.56 -11.92 -10.74
C ARG A 173 -0.99 -13.34 -10.56
N THR A 174 0.32 -13.54 -10.79
CA THR A 174 1.03 -14.81 -10.55
C THR A 174 1.67 -14.88 -9.16
N PRO A 175 2.00 -16.09 -8.65
CA PRO A 175 2.76 -16.31 -7.41
C PRO A 175 3.99 -15.42 -7.23
N TYR A 176 4.66 -15.09 -8.34
CA TYR A 176 5.85 -14.25 -8.34
C TYR A 176 5.54 -12.83 -7.86
N TYR A 177 4.39 -12.29 -8.24
CA TYR A 177 3.95 -10.94 -7.89
C TYR A 177 3.03 -10.88 -6.66
N ARG A 178 3.02 -11.92 -5.81
CA ARG A 178 2.14 -12.00 -4.63
C ARG A 178 2.31 -10.87 -3.60
N LEU A 179 3.48 -10.24 -3.54
CA LEU A 179 3.73 -9.03 -2.73
C LEU A 179 3.61 -7.73 -3.54
N GLY A 180 3.10 -7.84 -4.77
CA GLY A 180 2.41 -6.79 -5.50
C GLY A 180 3.01 -5.40 -5.38
N LEU A 181 4.32 -5.23 -5.63
CA LEU A 181 4.95 -3.92 -5.52
C LEU A 181 4.40 -2.90 -6.52
N GLY A 182 3.62 -3.35 -7.51
CA GLY A 182 3.07 -2.54 -8.59
C GLY A 182 2.52 -1.21 -8.10
N GLN A 183 1.46 -1.21 -7.29
CA GLN A 183 0.76 0.04 -6.97
C GLN A 183 1.54 0.96 -6.04
N ALA A 184 2.16 0.42 -4.99
CA ALA A 184 2.96 1.24 -4.09
C ALA A 184 4.20 1.82 -4.81
N ARG A 185 4.83 1.06 -5.72
CA ARG A 185 5.93 1.55 -6.58
C ARG A 185 5.44 2.60 -7.57
N MET A 186 4.27 2.40 -8.18
CA MET A 186 3.61 3.36 -9.07
C MET A 186 3.33 4.67 -8.36
N PHE A 187 2.69 4.60 -7.19
CA PHE A 187 2.37 5.75 -6.37
C PHE A 187 3.64 6.50 -5.95
N ARG A 188 4.67 5.77 -5.54
CA ARG A 188 5.99 6.33 -5.26
C ARG A 188 6.61 6.98 -6.50
N ALA A 189 6.48 6.39 -7.68
CA ALA A 189 6.98 6.95 -8.92
C ALA A 189 6.26 8.25 -9.31
N TYR A 190 4.94 8.30 -9.14
CA TYR A 190 4.14 9.51 -9.35
C TYR A 190 4.56 10.63 -8.39
N THR A 191 4.71 10.31 -7.11
CA THR A 191 5.13 11.29 -6.09
C THR A 191 6.61 11.67 -6.21
N SER A 192 7.49 10.81 -6.69
CA SER A 192 8.92 11.17 -6.90
C SER A 192 9.12 11.99 -8.17
N GLY A 193 8.43 11.62 -9.25
CA GLY A 193 8.61 12.21 -10.59
C GLY A 193 7.96 13.58 -10.80
N SER A 194 7.03 14.00 -9.92
CA SER A 194 6.33 15.29 -10.04
C SER A 194 6.92 16.41 -9.18
N SER A 195 7.86 16.10 -8.28
CA SER A 195 8.55 17.09 -7.45
C SER A 195 9.16 18.28 -8.22
N PRO A 196 9.66 18.16 -9.48
CA PRO A 196 10.26 19.29 -10.17
C PRO A 196 9.27 20.19 -10.91
N LEU A 197 7.95 19.92 -10.91
CA LEU A 197 6.97 20.70 -11.68
C LEU A 197 6.18 21.68 -10.78
N PRO A 198 6.42 23.01 -10.87
CA PRO A 198 5.74 23.99 -10.01
C PRO A 198 4.22 23.93 -10.09
N ARG A 199 3.65 23.65 -11.26
CA ARG A 199 2.19 23.57 -11.49
C ARG A 199 1.53 22.37 -10.83
N PHE A 200 2.29 21.30 -10.55
CA PHE A 200 1.80 20.13 -9.83
C PHE A 200 2.18 20.17 -8.34
N LYS A 201 2.75 21.27 -7.83
CA LYS A 201 3.29 21.32 -6.47
C LYS A 201 2.24 21.01 -5.41
N GLN A 202 1.05 21.59 -5.52
CA GLN A 202 -0.02 21.35 -4.54
C GLN A 202 -0.54 19.91 -4.65
N ALA A 203 -0.85 19.45 -5.87
CA ALA A 203 -1.27 18.08 -6.14
C ALA A 203 -0.25 17.04 -5.63
N TRP A 204 1.04 17.33 -5.78
CA TRP A 204 2.13 16.52 -5.24
C TRP A 204 2.17 16.51 -3.72
N LEU A 205 2.00 17.67 -3.07
CA LEU A 205 1.92 17.77 -1.61
C LEU A 205 0.71 16.97 -1.07
N ASP A 206 -0.44 17.07 -1.74
CA ASP A 206 -1.65 16.33 -1.35
C ASP A 206 -1.49 14.82 -1.57
N MET A 207 -0.88 14.36 -2.67
CA MET A 207 -0.58 12.93 -2.85
C MET A 207 0.41 12.38 -1.82
N ARG A 208 1.32 13.21 -1.30
CA ARG A 208 2.24 12.77 -0.23
C ARG A 208 1.55 12.61 1.13
N GLN A 209 0.33 13.13 1.29
CA GLN A 209 -0.50 12.83 2.45
C GLN A 209 -1.10 11.43 2.26
N ILE A 210 -0.33 10.41 2.63
CA ILE A 210 -0.64 9.01 2.33
C ILE A 210 -1.78 8.45 3.17
N HIS A 211 -2.05 9.05 4.33
CA HIS A 211 -3.03 8.57 5.30
C HIS A 211 -4.42 8.25 4.70
N PRO A 212 -5.09 9.15 3.95
CA PRO A 212 -6.38 8.83 3.33
C PRO A 212 -6.27 7.71 2.28
N PHE A 213 -5.13 7.59 1.58
CA PHE A 213 -4.88 6.50 0.63
C PHE A 213 -4.74 5.14 1.33
N ARG A 214 -4.10 5.08 2.50
CA ARG A 214 -4.06 3.85 3.31
C ARG A 214 -5.46 3.35 3.67
N ARG A 215 -6.37 4.26 4.05
CA ARG A 215 -7.74 3.90 4.47
C ARG A 215 -8.62 3.29 3.38
N ILE A 216 -8.33 3.63 2.12
CA ILE A 216 -8.98 3.02 0.95
C ILE A 216 -8.19 1.82 0.41
N GLY A 217 -7.06 1.45 1.01
CA GLY A 217 -6.32 0.23 0.69
C GLY A 217 -5.64 0.22 -0.67
N VAL A 218 -5.45 1.37 -1.33
CA VAL A 218 -4.90 1.46 -2.70
C VAL A 218 -3.51 0.86 -2.89
N MET A 219 -2.77 0.66 -1.80
CA MET A 219 -1.47 -0.01 -1.83
C MET A 219 -1.58 -1.53 -1.98
N LEU A 220 -2.76 -2.11 -1.73
CA LEU A 220 -3.02 -3.55 -1.70
C LEU A 220 -3.69 -4.08 -2.99
N TRP A 221 -4.32 -3.19 -3.77
CA TRP A 221 -5.05 -3.58 -4.97
C TRP A 221 -4.09 -3.97 -6.09
N ASN A 222 -4.46 -5.00 -6.87
CA ASN A 222 -3.61 -5.46 -7.98
C ASN A 222 -3.68 -4.50 -9.19
N LYS A 223 -2.83 -4.73 -10.20
CA LYS A 223 -2.81 -3.91 -11.43
C LYS A 223 -4.13 -3.92 -12.18
N TRP A 224 -4.78 -5.08 -12.26
CA TRP A 224 -6.04 -5.22 -12.96
C TRP A 224 -7.15 -4.38 -12.30
N ARG A 225 -7.36 -4.49 -10.98
CA ARG A 225 -8.37 -3.71 -10.27
C ARG A 225 -8.13 -2.22 -10.47
N MET A 226 -6.89 -1.77 -10.29
CA MET A 226 -6.54 -0.36 -10.47
C MET A 226 -6.72 0.13 -11.91
N TYR A 227 -6.43 -0.71 -12.91
CA TYR A 227 -6.68 -0.40 -14.31
C TYR A 227 -8.18 -0.34 -14.62
N SER A 228 -8.96 -1.31 -14.11
CA SER A 228 -10.40 -1.37 -14.33
C SER A 228 -11.13 -0.13 -13.79
N VAL A 229 -10.59 0.50 -12.74
CA VAL A 229 -11.11 1.77 -12.21
C VAL A 229 -10.30 2.97 -12.67
N GLU A 230 -9.52 2.83 -13.75
CA GLU A 230 -8.92 3.95 -14.45
C GLU A 230 -7.81 4.70 -13.65
N LEU A 231 -7.22 4.04 -12.65
CA LEU A 231 -6.14 4.55 -11.78
C LEU A 231 -4.73 4.07 -12.18
N PHE A 232 -4.64 3.17 -13.16
CA PHE A 232 -3.39 2.59 -13.66
C PHE A 232 -3.37 2.53 -15.18
N THR A 233 -2.25 2.96 -15.80
CA THR A 233 -2.10 3.00 -17.28
C THR A 233 -0.72 2.58 -17.78
N SER A 234 0.09 1.92 -16.95
CA SER A 234 1.47 1.56 -17.34
C SER A 234 1.56 0.29 -18.18
N ILE A 235 0.68 0.16 -19.17
CA ILE A 235 0.71 -0.93 -20.13
C ILE A 235 1.57 -0.46 -21.32
N PRO A 236 2.52 -1.26 -21.83
CA PRO A 236 3.36 -0.86 -22.96
C PRO A 236 2.53 -0.47 -24.18
N ARG A 237 2.93 0.62 -24.86
CA ARG A 237 2.29 1.03 -26.13
C ARG A 237 2.48 -0.06 -27.19
N ASP A 238 1.57 -0.10 -28.15
CA ASP A 238 1.62 -0.98 -29.32
C ASP A 238 1.58 -2.48 -29.00
N THR A 239 1.22 -2.84 -27.76
CA THR A 239 1.08 -4.23 -27.33
C THR A 239 -0.39 -4.55 -27.13
N SER A 240 -0.89 -5.54 -27.87
CA SER A 240 -2.23 -6.10 -27.62
C SER A 240 -2.18 -6.89 -26.31
N VAL A 241 -2.58 -6.24 -25.22
CA VAL A 241 -2.60 -6.86 -23.89
C VAL A 241 -3.98 -7.41 -23.63
N ARG A 242 -4.05 -8.74 -23.46
CA ARG A 242 -5.28 -9.42 -23.08
C ARG A 242 -5.60 -9.14 -21.62
N THR A 243 -6.87 -8.86 -21.36
CA THR A 243 -7.41 -8.54 -20.04
C THR A 243 -7.92 -9.81 -19.34
N PRO A 244 -7.98 -9.85 -17.99
CA PRO A 244 -8.41 -11.05 -17.27
C PRO A 244 -9.87 -11.46 -17.48
N ASP A 245 -10.73 -10.55 -17.97
CA ASP A 245 -12.12 -10.85 -18.37
C ASP A 245 -12.22 -11.39 -19.81
N GLY A 246 -11.10 -11.45 -20.54
CA GLY A 246 -11.00 -12.04 -21.87
C GLY A 246 -10.93 -11.04 -23.02
N ASP A 247 -11.13 -9.74 -22.75
CA ASP A 247 -11.05 -8.66 -23.74
C ASP A 247 -9.59 -8.22 -23.99
N PHE A 248 -9.40 -7.09 -24.67
CA PHE A 248 -8.10 -6.45 -24.87
C PHE A 248 -8.10 -5.01 -24.36
N VAL A 249 -6.96 -4.56 -23.86
CA VAL A 249 -6.71 -3.17 -23.49
C VAL A 249 -6.93 -2.27 -24.72
N ARG A 250 -7.74 -1.22 -24.58
CA ARG A 250 -8.06 -0.32 -25.69
C ARG A 250 -6.90 0.66 -25.90
N GLU A 251 -6.66 1.06 -27.15
CA GLU A 251 -5.58 2.01 -27.47
C GLU A 251 -5.77 3.38 -26.76
N GLU A 252 -7.02 3.70 -26.45
CA GLU A 252 -7.42 4.90 -25.72
C GLU A 252 -6.96 4.87 -24.25
N ASP A 253 -6.83 3.67 -23.66
CA ASP A 253 -6.49 3.49 -22.24
C ASP A 253 -5.02 3.81 -21.94
N PHE A 254 -4.16 3.86 -22.96
CA PHE A 254 -2.75 4.22 -22.82
C PHE A 254 -2.51 5.72 -22.66
N ARG A 255 -3.56 6.55 -22.76
CA ARG A 255 -3.43 8.00 -22.98
C ARG A 255 -3.61 8.88 -21.75
N LEU A 256 -3.76 8.33 -20.54
CA LEU A 256 -3.90 9.20 -19.37
C LEU A 256 -2.70 10.12 -19.23
N SER A 257 -2.99 11.41 -19.30
CA SER A 257 -2.02 12.43 -19.03
C SER A 257 -1.64 12.38 -17.55
N ARG A 258 -0.52 13.03 -17.21
CA ARG A 258 -0.18 13.22 -15.81
C ARG A 258 -1.31 13.95 -15.06
N TYR A 259 -1.97 14.90 -15.71
CA TYR A 259 -3.10 15.61 -15.13
C TYR A 259 -4.24 14.65 -14.75
N ASP A 260 -4.60 13.73 -15.64
CA ASP A 260 -5.69 12.78 -15.40
C ASP A 260 -5.35 11.83 -14.25
N VAL A 261 -4.12 11.32 -14.23
CA VAL A 261 -3.64 10.46 -13.13
C VAL A 261 -3.75 11.20 -11.79
N PHE A 262 -3.15 12.38 -11.66
CA PHE A 262 -3.21 13.14 -10.40
C PHE A 262 -4.65 13.48 -10.02
N SER A 263 -5.47 13.91 -10.98
CA SER A 263 -6.87 14.27 -10.74
C SER A 263 -7.65 13.07 -10.19
N ARG A 264 -7.51 11.89 -10.80
CA ARG A 264 -8.22 10.68 -10.34
C ARG A 264 -7.76 10.22 -8.97
N TRP A 265 -6.45 10.20 -8.72
CA TRP A 265 -5.91 9.85 -7.40
C TRP A 265 -6.37 10.83 -6.31
N LEU A 266 -6.29 12.13 -6.57
CA LEU A 266 -6.74 13.17 -5.62
C LEU A 266 -8.26 13.11 -5.38
N ALA A 267 -9.03 12.82 -6.43
CA ALA A 267 -10.48 12.68 -6.32
C ALA A 267 -10.87 11.59 -5.31
N LEU A 268 -10.19 10.43 -5.28
CA LEU A 268 -10.46 9.35 -4.31
C LEU A 268 -10.44 9.80 -2.85
N VAL A 269 -9.68 10.85 -2.55
CA VAL A 269 -9.50 11.39 -1.20
C VAL A 269 -10.16 12.76 -1.02
N GLY A 270 -11.06 13.14 -1.94
CA GLY A 270 -11.84 14.38 -1.88
C GLY A 270 -11.01 15.65 -2.11
N LYS A 271 -9.86 15.55 -2.78
CA LYS A 271 -8.99 16.69 -3.09
C LYS A 271 -9.25 17.22 -4.50
N PRO A 272 -9.09 18.54 -4.72
CA PRO A 272 -9.29 19.12 -6.04
C PRO A 272 -8.23 18.62 -7.04
N PRO A 273 -8.52 18.66 -8.35
CA PRO A 273 -7.52 18.34 -9.37
C PRO A 273 -6.38 19.37 -9.37
N PRO A 274 -5.25 19.07 -10.03
CA PRO A 274 -4.13 20.02 -10.16
C PRO A 274 -4.56 21.34 -10.82
N ASP A 275 -4.09 22.48 -10.31
CA ASP A 275 -4.27 23.78 -10.96
C ASP A 275 -3.16 24.01 -12.00
N VAL A 276 -3.41 23.60 -13.24
CA VAL A 276 -2.42 23.68 -14.34
C VAL A 276 -2.65 24.85 -15.30
N GLY A 277 -3.72 25.63 -15.08
CA GLY A 277 -4.21 26.70 -15.96
C GLY A 277 -4.96 26.20 -17.20
N GLU A 278 -5.73 27.09 -17.83
CA GLU A 278 -6.33 26.88 -19.15
C GLU A 278 -5.18 26.76 -20.18
N ASN A 279 -5.22 25.77 -21.10
CA ASN A 279 -4.22 25.45 -22.13
C ASN A 279 -3.18 24.33 -21.83
N TRP A 280 -3.34 23.51 -20.79
CA TRP A 280 -2.53 22.29 -20.68
C TRP A 280 -3.10 21.17 -21.58
N GLU A 281 -2.71 21.17 -22.85
CA GLU A 281 -2.99 20.05 -23.75
C GLU A 281 -2.05 18.86 -23.46
N ASN A 282 -2.66 17.68 -23.38
CA ASN A 282 -2.13 16.32 -23.30
C ASN A 282 -0.66 16.10 -23.70
N VAL A 283 0.29 16.50 -22.85
CA VAL A 283 1.63 15.91 -22.90
C VAL A 283 1.50 14.48 -22.37
N GLY A 284 1.45 13.53 -23.30
CA GLY A 284 1.38 12.11 -22.99
C GLY A 284 2.42 11.74 -21.92
N SER A 285 1.94 11.09 -20.87
CA SER A 285 2.75 10.71 -19.72
C SER A 285 3.94 9.83 -20.14
N THR A 286 5.17 10.31 -19.96
CA THR A 286 6.41 9.52 -20.13
C THR A 286 6.66 8.57 -18.95
N LEU A 287 5.69 8.42 -18.04
CA LEU A 287 5.85 7.66 -16.79
C LEU A 287 6.12 6.17 -17.01
N SER A 288 5.74 5.61 -18.17
CA SER A 288 6.05 4.22 -18.52
C SER A 288 7.55 3.88 -18.39
N ARG A 289 8.44 4.84 -18.64
CA ARG A 289 9.91 4.66 -18.48
C ARG A 289 10.38 4.56 -17.02
N TYR A 290 9.62 5.13 -16.07
CA TYR A 290 9.98 5.14 -14.64
C TYR A 290 9.39 3.95 -13.88
N ILE A 291 8.34 3.35 -14.43
CA ILE A 291 7.55 2.30 -13.79
C ILE A 291 8.11 0.91 -14.10
N ASN A 292 8.57 0.71 -15.34
CA ASN A 292 9.24 -0.49 -15.79
C ASN A 292 10.70 -0.17 -16.18
N PRO A 293 11.62 0.01 -15.22
CA PRO A 293 13.02 -0.23 -15.55
C PRO A 293 13.14 -1.74 -15.78
N CYS A 294 13.62 -2.14 -16.96
CA CYS A 294 13.99 -3.51 -17.25
C CYS A 294 14.80 -4.13 -16.10
#